data_AF-A0A1V6GQE4-F1
#
_entry.id   AF-A0A1V6GQE4-F1
#
_cell.length_a   1.000
_cell.length_b   1.000
_cell.length_c   1.000
_cell.angle_alpha   90.00
_cell.angle_beta   90.00
_cell.angle_gamma   90.00
#
_symmetry.space_group_name_H-M   'P 1'
#
loop_
_entity.id
_entity.type
_entity.pdbx_description
1 polymer ?
#
loop_
_entity_poly.entity_id
_entity_poly.type
_entity_poly.pdbx_seq_one_letter_code
_entity_poly.pdbx_strand_id
1 'polypeptide(L)'
;MLDIHCPWIRGTYNEWLYQVYTKDSENAAAQRRLGELLQEHQRGALDYRLANDLPFGQSWNTDANYSAGRSFKMWVLDCVPGNRISTTYEVPFATANTATVTREACREFGEDTAKVFRLFLQETDPQ
;
A
#
# COMPACT_ATOMS: atom_id res chain seq x y z
N MET A 1 -7.38 -0.39 -7.74
CA MET A 1 -7.06 1.03 -7.51
C MET A 1 -5.82 1.15 -6.62
N LEU A 2 -4.98 2.14 -6.90
CA LEU A 2 -3.83 2.52 -6.07
C LEU A 2 -3.97 3.99 -5.65
N ASP A 3 -3.92 4.22 -4.34
CA ASP A 3 -3.91 5.52 -3.69
C ASP A 3 -2.53 5.76 -3.06
N ILE A 4 -1.96 6.95 -3.21
CA ILE A 4 -0.58 7.23 -2.75
C ILE A 4 -0.59 8.50 -1.91
N HIS A 5 -0.10 8.38 -0.68
CA HIS A 5 0.01 9.49 0.27
C HIS A 5 1.42 9.63 0.81
N CYS A 6 1.63 10.76 1.47
CA CYS A 6 2.67 10.89 2.47
C CYS A 6 2.02 10.85 3.85
N PRO A 7 2.51 10.02 4.78
CA PRO A 7 1.92 9.91 6.11
C PRO A 7 2.05 11.25 6.85
N TRP A 8 0.95 11.68 7.47
CA TRP A 8 0.91 12.90 8.31
C TRP A 8 1.38 12.64 9.75
N ILE A 9 1.59 11.38 10.10
CA ILE A 9 1.86 10.90 11.46
C ILE A 9 3.35 11.03 11.77
N ARG A 10 3.69 11.13 13.06
CA ARG A 10 5.07 11.13 13.56
C ARG A 10 5.39 9.80 14.28
N GLY A 11 6.66 9.41 14.26
CA GLY A 11 7.15 8.17 14.87
C GLY A 11 7.21 7.02 13.88
N THR A 12 7.01 5.79 14.35
CA THR A 12 7.27 4.56 13.60
C THR A 12 6.74 4.56 12.15
N TYR A 13 5.48 4.96 11.92
CA TYR A 13 4.88 4.97 10.59
C TYR A 13 5.27 6.18 9.71
N ASN A 14 6.06 7.13 10.21
CA ASN A 14 6.48 8.30 9.42
C ASN A 14 7.73 8.03 8.56
N GLU A 15 8.44 6.94 8.85
CA GLU A 15 9.70 6.59 8.19
C GLU A 15 9.60 5.26 7.45
N TRP A 16 8.42 4.64 7.40
CA TRP A 16 8.22 3.39 6.69
C TRP A 16 7.47 3.63 5.39
N LEU A 17 7.83 2.87 4.36
CA LEU A 17 7.00 2.67 3.19
C LEU A 17 6.09 1.46 3.48
N TYR A 18 4.77 1.67 3.50
CA TYR A 18 3.83 0.63 3.94
C TYR A 18 2.46 0.73 3.28
N GLN A 19 1.72 -0.39 3.28
CA GLN A 19 0.32 -0.43 2.96
C GLN A 19 -0.56 -0.25 4.19
N VAL A 20 -1.75 0.33 3.99
CA VAL A 20 -2.79 0.38 5.00
C VAL A 20 -3.84 -0.67 4.67
N TYR A 21 -3.96 -1.74 5.47
CA TYR A 21 -4.90 -2.81 5.17
C TYR A 21 -6.36 -2.41 5.39
N THR A 22 -7.26 -2.98 4.59
CA THR A 22 -8.70 -2.90 4.81
C THR A 22 -9.16 -3.92 5.84
N LYS A 23 -10.34 -3.68 6.43
CA LYS A 23 -11.05 -4.68 7.23
C LYS A 23 -11.69 -5.80 6.41
N ASP A 24 -11.94 -5.54 5.13
CA ASP A 24 -12.42 -6.53 4.19
C ASP A 24 -11.34 -7.60 3.96
N SER A 25 -11.68 -8.86 4.19
CA SER A 25 -10.73 -9.97 4.19
C SER A 25 -10.21 -10.33 2.82
N GLU A 26 -11.03 -10.21 1.77
CA GLU A 26 -10.63 -10.53 0.40
C GLU A 26 -9.63 -9.50 -0.10
N ASN A 27 -9.93 -8.22 0.10
CA ASN A 27 -9.03 -7.13 -0.24
C ASN A 27 -7.77 -7.15 0.64
N ALA A 28 -7.87 -7.48 1.94
CA ALA A 28 -6.69 -7.62 2.79
C ALA A 28 -5.77 -8.76 2.32
N ALA A 29 -6.32 -9.89 1.86
CA ALA A 29 -5.56 -10.97 1.26
C ALA A 29 -4.89 -10.54 -0.05
N ALA A 30 -5.61 -9.79 -0.90
CA ALA A 30 -5.07 -9.19 -2.12
C ALA A 30 -3.92 -8.20 -1.81
N GLN A 31 -4.10 -7.31 -0.83
CA GLN A 31 -3.07 -6.37 -0.38
C GLN A 31 -1.82 -7.09 0.12
N ARG A 32 -2.00 -8.15 0.91
CA ARG A 32 -0.88 -8.98 1.35
C ARG A 32 -0.16 -9.62 0.17
N ARG A 33 -0.88 -10.19 -0.79
CA ARG A 33 -0.24 -10.81 -1.98
C ARG A 33 0.53 -9.78 -2.81
N LEU A 34 -0.05 -8.59 -3.00
CA LEU A 34 0.62 -7.48 -3.68
C LEU A 34 1.90 -7.06 -2.94
N GLY A 35 1.85 -6.98 -1.61
CA GLY A 35 3.00 -6.67 -0.77
C GLY A 35 4.09 -7.74 -0.83
N GLU A 36 3.72 -9.02 -0.82
CA GLU A 36 4.66 -10.14 -1.01
C GLU A 36 5.40 -10.01 -2.36
N LEU A 37 4.67 -9.76 -3.44
CA LEU A 37 5.26 -9.53 -4.77
C LEU A 37 6.16 -8.29 -4.79
N LEU A 38 5.77 -7.20 -4.14
CA LEU A 38 6.59 -5.98 -4.05
C LEU A 38 7.88 -6.24 -3.29
N GLN A 39 7.81 -6.91 -2.14
CA GLN A 39 8.99 -7.25 -1.36
C GLN A 39 9.94 -8.18 -2.13
N GLU A 40 9.41 -9.13 -2.91
CA GLU A 40 10.17 -10.07 -3.72
C GLU A 40 10.82 -9.43 -4.96
N HIS A 41 10.13 -8.49 -5.62
CA HIS A 41 10.53 -7.98 -6.93
C HIS A 41 11.05 -6.54 -6.93
N GLN A 42 10.98 -5.80 -5.82
CA GLN A 42 11.60 -4.48 -5.72
C GLN A 42 13.09 -4.53 -6.05
N ARG A 43 13.56 -3.48 -6.72
CA ARG A 43 14.96 -3.25 -7.10
C ARG A 43 15.42 -1.84 -6.77
N GLY A 44 14.49 -0.90 -6.64
CA GLY A 44 14.76 0.48 -6.26
C GLY A 44 15.25 0.63 -4.83
N ALA A 45 15.73 1.83 -4.52
CA ALA A 45 16.29 2.11 -3.19
C ALA A 45 15.25 2.17 -2.05
N LEU A 46 13.97 2.43 -2.36
CA LEU A 46 12.91 2.50 -1.34
C LEU A 46 12.55 1.08 -0.87
N ASP A 47 13.21 0.65 0.19
CA ASP A 47 13.06 -0.67 0.82
C ASP A 47 11.65 -0.84 1.41
N TYR A 48 10.75 -1.47 0.66
CA TYR A 48 9.45 -1.90 1.14
C TYR A 48 9.58 -3.20 1.94
N ARG A 49 8.93 -3.26 3.10
CA ARG A 49 8.90 -4.46 3.94
C ARG A 49 7.46 -4.79 4.28
N LEU A 50 7.01 -5.98 3.94
CA LEU A 50 5.66 -6.46 4.24
C LEU A 50 5.35 -6.39 5.74
N ALA A 51 6.36 -6.59 6.58
CA ALA A 51 6.23 -6.50 8.05
C ALA A 51 5.90 -5.09 8.56
N ASN A 52 6.10 -4.04 7.73
CA ASN A 52 5.78 -2.67 8.08
C ASN A 52 4.33 -2.29 7.73
N ASP A 53 3.62 -3.12 6.94
CA ASP A 53 2.22 -2.86 6.59
C ASP A 53 1.35 -2.74 7.84
N LEU A 54 0.47 -1.73 7.83
CA LEU A 54 -0.40 -1.41 8.96
C LEU A 54 -1.70 -2.21 8.87
N PRO A 55 -1.90 -3.23 9.73
CA PRO A 55 -3.11 -4.03 9.70
C PRO A 55 -4.32 -3.20 10.16
N PHE A 56 -5.50 -3.56 9.70
CA PHE A 56 -6.73 -2.99 10.25
C PHE A 56 -6.89 -3.38 11.73
N GLY A 57 -7.42 -2.46 12.53
CA GLY A 57 -7.56 -2.60 13.99
C GLY A 57 -6.31 -2.18 14.77
N GLN A 58 -5.25 -1.71 14.11
CA GLN A 58 -4.00 -1.29 14.77
C GLN A 58 -3.72 0.20 14.60
N SER A 59 -3.01 0.78 15.58
CA SER A 59 -2.61 2.18 15.58
C SER A 59 -3.79 3.10 15.21
N TRP A 60 -3.64 3.94 14.18
CA TRP A 60 -4.68 4.82 13.66
C TRP A 60 -5.66 4.14 12.69
N ASN A 61 -5.35 2.95 12.17
CA ASN A 61 -6.19 2.24 11.21
C ASN A 61 -7.30 1.45 11.92
N THR A 62 -8.22 2.15 12.56
CA THR A 62 -9.36 1.59 13.32
C THR A 62 -10.68 2.19 12.84
N ASP A 63 -11.83 1.56 13.16
CA ASP A 63 -13.15 2.08 12.74
C ASP A 63 -13.38 3.54 13.20
N ALA A 64 -12.83 3.94 14.36
CA ALA A 64 -12.95 5.31 14.86
C ALA A 64 -12.42 6.36 13.87
N ASN A 65 -11.33 6.05 13.16
CA ASN A 65 -10.70 6.93 12.19
C ASN A 65 -11.53 7.11 10.91
N TYR A 66 -12.54 6.26 10.70
CA TYR A 66 -13.43 6.29 9.53
C TYR A 66 -14.87 6.69 9.90
N SER A 67 -15.10 7.19 11.12
CA SER A 67 -16.43 7.59 11.60
C SER A 67 -17.01 8.81 10.86
N ALA A 68 -16.15 9.71 10.36
CA ALA A 68 -16.56 10.93 9.67
C ALA A 68 -16.87 10.72 8.17
N GLY A 69 -16.62 9.53 7.62
CA GLY A 69 -16.87 9.22 6.23
C GLY A 69 -15.98 8.10 5.68
N ARG A 70 -16.24 7.72 4.42
CA ARG A 70 -15.44 6.71 3.74
C ARG A 70 -14.17 7.32 3.18
N SER A 71 -13.04 6.62 3.35
CA SER A 71 -11.83 6.90 2.57
C SER A 71 -12.06 6.56 1.10
N PHE A 72 -11.27 7.14 0.20
CA PHE A 72 -11.34 6.84 -1.24
C PHE A 72 -11.18 5.34 -1.51
N LYS A 73 -10.26 4.68 -0.81
CA LYS A 73 -10.05 3.23 -0.88
C LYS A 73 -11.26 2.40 -0.51
N MET A 74 -11.96 2.76 0.56
CA MET A 74 -13.20 2.08 0.96
C MET A 74 -14.31 2.32 -0.07
N TRP A 75 -14.44 3.56 -0.55
CA TRP A 75 -15.44 3.86 -1.58
C TRP A 75 -15.22 3.04 -2.86
N VAL A 76 -13.98 2.94 -3.36
CA VAL A 76 -13.70 2.13 -4.55
C VAL A 76 -14.01 0.67 -4.31
N LEU A 77 -13.60 0.13 -3.15
CA LEU A 77 -13.86 -1.26 -2.81
C LEU A 77 -15.36 -1.57 -2.80
N ASP A 78 -16.18 -0.67 -2.22
CA ASP A 78 -17.61 -0.87 -2.06
C ASP A 78 -18.43 -0.60 -3.35
N CYS A 79 -17.95 0.30 -4.22
CA CYS A 79 -18.78 0.89 -5.27
C CYS A 79 -18.29 0.63 -6.69
N VAL A 80 -17.08 0.12 -6.91
CA VAL A 80 -16.53 -0.11 -8.25
C VAL A 80 -16.51 -1.61 -8.55
N PRO A 81 -17.44 -2.13 -9.38
CA PRO A 81 -17.47 -3.53 -9.76
C PRO A 81 -16.19 -3.97 -10.46
N GLY A 82 -15.77 -5.21 -10.22
CA GLY A 82 -14.58 -5.78 -10.85
C GLY A 82 -13.24 -5.28 -10.29
N ASN A 83 -13.26 -4.45 -9.24
CA ASN A 83 -12.04 -4.05 -8.55
C ASN A 83 -11.36 -5.26 -7.91
N ARG A 84 -10.13 -5.57 -8.33
CA ARG A 84 -9.33 -6.70 -7.83
C ARG A 84 -8.59 -6.40 -6.53
N ILE A 85 -8.27 -5.12 -6.32
CA ILE A 85 -7.53 -4.64 -5.17
C ILE A 85 -7.72 -3.13 -5.02
N SER A 86 -7.94 -2.69 -3.80
CA SER A 86 -7.94 -1.31 -3.36
C SER A 86 -6.89 -1.17 -2.27
N THR A 87 -5.80 -0.44 -2.55
CA THR A 87 -4.72 -0.24 -1.58
C THR A 87 -4.29 1.22 -1.50
N THR A 88 -3.66 1.55 -0.37
CA THR A 88 -3.01 2.84 -0.13
C THR A 88 -1.55 2.57 0.18
N TYR A 89 -0.64 3.20 -0.55
CA TYR A 89 0.77 3.28 -0.19
C TYR A 89 1.04 4.59 0.55
N GLU A 90 1.58 4.47 1.76
CA GLU A 90 2.09 5.58 2.53
C GLU A 90 3.60 5.67 2.26
N VAL A 91 4.00 6.66 1.45
CA VAL A 91 5.38 6.90 1.05
C VAL A 91 5.92 8.05 1.90
N PRO A 92 6.94 7.81 2.75
CA PRO A 92 7.41 8.82 3.68
C PRO A 92 8.08 10.00 2.96
N PHE A 93 8.08 11.18 3.59
CA PHE A 93 8.60 12.39 2.96
C PHE A 93 10.12 12.37 2.75
N ALA A 94 10.87 11.92 3.75
CA ALA A 94 12.34 12.07 3.79
C ALA A 94 13.09 10.74 3.83
N THR A 95 12.58 9.76 4.59
CA THR A 95 13.30 8.50 4.87
C THR A 95 12.33 7.33 4.81
N ALA A 96 12.66 6.33 4.00
CA ALA A 96 11.95 5.06 3.90
C ALA A 96 12.86 3.93 4.42
N ASN A 97 12.60 3.46 5.64
CA ASN A 97 13.48 2.61 6.42
C ASN A 97 14.88 3.23 6.54
N THR A 98 15.85 2.70 5.80
CA THR A 98 17.24 3.20 5.77
C THR A 98 17.54 4.04 4.54
N ALA A 99 16.61 4.17 3.61
CA ALA A 99 16.80 4.88 2.35
C ALA A 99 16.33 6.33 2.43
N THR A 100 17.06 7.23 1.77
CA THR A 100 16.60 8.62 1.57
C THR A 100 15.61 8.67 0.43
N VAL A 101 14.50 9.37 0.63
CA VAL A 101 13.48 9.57 -0.40
C VAL A 101 13.96 10.68 -1.35
N THR A 102 14.37 10.26 -2.54
CA THR A 102 14.78 11.16 -3.63
C THR A 102 13.84 11.02 -4.82
N ARG A 103 13.97 11.94 -5.79
CA ARG A 103 13.20 11.86 -7.04
C ARG A 103 13.50 10.55 -7.77
N GLU A 104 14.76 10.15 -7.81
CA GLU A 104 15.25 8.95 -8.50
C GLU A 104 14.68 7.70 -7.82
N ALA A 105 14.78 7.62 -6.49
CA ALA A 105 14.25 6.50 -5.71
C ALA A 105 12.73 6.36 -5.88
N CYS A 106 11.98 7.48 -5.95
CA CYS A 106 10.54 7.44 -6.23
C CYS A 106 10.22 6.94 -7.64
N ARG A 107 11.05 7.25 -8.65
CA ARG A 107 10.86 6.73 -10.02
C ARG A 107 11.08 5.22 -10.07
N GLU A 108 12.16 4.74 -9.44
CA GLU A 108 12.44 3.31 -9.31
C GLU A 108 11.29 2.58 -8.60
N PHE A 109 10.77 3.15 -7.52
CA PHE A 109 9.61 2.59 -6.82
C PHE A 109 8.35 2.55 -7.71
N GLY A 110 8.14 3.56 -8.55
CA GLY A 110 7.08 3.54 -9.56
C GLY A 110 7.24 2.43 -10.59
N GLU A 111 8.47 2.18 -11.06
CA GLU A 111 8.77 1.07 -11.98
C GLU A 111 8.50 -0.29 -11.34
N ASP A 112 8.92 -0.48 -10.08
CA ASP A 112 8.70 -1.72 -9.35
C ASP A 112 7.22 -1.93 -9.04
N THR A 113 6.51 -0.87 -8.65
CA THR A 113 5.05 -0.89 -8.47
C THR A 113 4.35 -1.32 -9.77
N ALA A 114 4.71 -0.74 -10.93
CA ALA A 114 4.11 -1.10 -12.20
C ALA A 114 4.33 -2.58 -12.57
N LYS A 115 5.55 -3.11 -12.36
CA LYS A 115 5.87 -4.53 -12.58
C LYS A 115 5.05 -5.44 -11.68
N VAL A 116 4.96 -5.10 -10.40
CA VAL A 116 4.24 -5.89 -9.38
C VAL A 116 2.74 -5.90 -9.62
N PHE A 117 2.15 -4.75 -9.97
CA PHE A 117 0.73 -4.69 -10.35
C PHE A 117 0.43 -5.55 -11.58
N ARG A 118 1.33 -5.56 -12.58
CA ARG A 118 1.18 -6.45 -13.73
C ARG A 118 1.17 -7.92 -13.31
N LEU A 119 2.13 -8.34 -12.48
CA LEU A 119 2.20 -9.73 -11.99
C LEU A 119 0.94 -10.09 -11.20
N PHE A 120 0.53 -9.24 -10.26
CA PHE A 120 -0.68 -9.44 -9.45
C PHE A 120 -1.94 -9.58 -10.32
N LEU A 121 -2.11 -8.73 -11.34
CA LEU A 121 -3.27 -8.80 -12.23
C LEU A 121 -3.26 -10.06 -13.11
N GLN A 122 -2.07 -10.51 -13.56
CA GLN A 122 -1.94 -11.76 -14.30
C GLN A 122 -2.25 -13.00 -13.45
N GLU A 123 -1.90 -12.98 -12.16
CA GLU A 123 -2.24 -14.06 -11.22
C GLU A 123 -3.74 -14.10 -10.88
N THR A 124 -4.42 -12.95 -10.94
CA THR A 124 -5.82 -12.79 -10.51
C THR A 124 -6.79 -12.63 -11.67
N ASP A 125 -6.32 -12.77 -12.90
CA ASP A 125 -7.17 -12.73 -14.09
C ASP A 125 -8.05 -13.99 -14.13
N PRO A 126 -9.38 -13.85 -14.31
CA PRO A 126 -10.26 -15.00 -14.54
C PRO A 126 -9.84 -15.73 -15.82
N GLN A 127 -9.70 -17.06 -15.76
CA GLN A 127 -9.59 -17.88 -16.96
C GLN A 127 -10.89 -17.89 -17.78
#